data_AF-A0A8K0GIS5-F1
#
_entry.id   AF-A0A8K0GIS5-F1
#
_cell.length_a   1.000
_cell.length_b   1.000
_cell.length_c   1.000
_cell.angle_alpha   90.00
_cell.angle_beta   90.00
_cell.angle_gamma   90.00
#
_symmetry.space_group_name_H-M   'P 1'
#
loop_
_entity.id
_entity.type
_entity.pdbx_description
1 polymer ?
#
loop_
_entity_poly.entity_id
_entity_poly.type
_entity_poly.pdbx_seq_one_letter_code
_entity_poly.pdbx_strand_id
1 'polypeptide(L)'
;IYGRPNLLDDINKHFEQIAPITLLYRDTAPDKNHVTKTLREFYFNNGEINNFTRAQLTAMFTDGICLAPTNDVVLLHLKYTHQPIYYYIFAYRGTASYTTASDPDYDYGVDHGNELLYLFVLRNDFPNYVPNETDRRVAKVMTTLWTNFAKTGNPTPADDSHFSEKWYPVQSENLEFYLIKNDKDMKMTEKTVLGKN
;
A
#
# COMPACT_ATOMS: atom_id res chain seq x y z
N ILE A 1 -11.69 -0.71 10.25
CA ILE A 1 -11.23 -0.53 11.65
C ILE A 1 -11.80 0.77 12.24
N TYR A 2 -11.75 1.85 11.47
CA TYR A 2 -12.05 3.21 11.92
C TYR A 2 -13.49 3.47 12.39
N GLY A 3 -13.61 4.20 13.50
CA GLY A 3 -14.83 4.82 13.99
C GLY A 3 -15.98 3.91 14.44
N ARG A 4 -15.83 2.58 14.35
CA ARG A 4 -16.86 1.62 14.78
C ARG A 4 -16.56 1.07 16.17
N PRO A 5 -17.37 1.41 17.19
CA PRO A 5 -17.24 0.80 18.51
C PRO A 5 -17.32 -0.73 18.39
N ASN A 6 -16.46 -1.44 19.12
CA ASN A 6 -16.40 -2.90 19.22
C ASN A 6 -15.85 -3.67 18.00
N LEU A 7 -15.49 -3.03 16.88
CA LEU A 7 -15.02 -3.77 15.71
C LEU A 7 -13.74 -4.58 15.98
N LEU A 8 -12.81 -4.05 16.78
CA LEU A 8 -11.59 -4.79 17.17
C LEU A 8 -11.92 -5.99 18.05
N ASP A 9 -12.87 -5.83 18.98
CA ASP A 9 -13.33 -6.93 19.84
C ASP A 9 -14.02 -8.02 19.03
N ASP A 10 -14.84 -7.63 18.04
CA ASP A 10 -15.49 -8.57 17.13
C ASP A 10 -14.45 -9.32 16.29
N ILE A 11 -13.46 -8.61 15.73
CA ILE A 11 -12.35 -9.24 15.00
C ILE A 11 -11.58 -10.20 15.92
N ASN A 12 -11.31 -9.81 17.17
CA ASN A 12 -10.58 -10.64 18.11
C ASN A 12 -11.33 -11.94 18.44
N LYS A 13 -12.63 -11.83 18.78
CA LYS A 13 -13.51 -12.95 19.17
C LYS A 13 -13.86 -13.86 18.00
N HIS A 14 -14.03 -13.30 16.82
CA HIS A 14 -14.51 -13.99 15.63
C HIS A 14 -13.44 -14.11 14.54
N PHE A 15 -12.15 -14.04 14.92
CA PHE A 15 -11.04 -14.04 13.97
C PHE A 15 -11.08 -15.23 13.01
N GLU A 16 -11.40 -16.42 13.51
CA GLU A 16 -11.47 -17.64 12.69
C GLU A 16 -12.58 -17.61 11.64
N GLN A 17 -13.65 -16.83 11.88
CA GLN A 17 -14.72 -16.65 10.90
C GLN A 17 -14.44 -15.48 9.95
N ILE A 18 -13.87 -14.39 10.48
CA ILE A 18 -13.68 -13.14 9.75
C ILE A 18 -12.48 -13.22 8.81
N ALA A 19 -11.31 -13.67 9.30
CA ALA A 19 -10.07 -13.62 8.54
C ALA A 19 -10.15 -14.34 7.19
N PRO A 20 -10.72 -15.57 7.06
CA PRO A 20 -10.84 -16.24 5.76
C PRO A 20 -11.67 -15.46 4.74
N ILE A 21 -12.70 -14.76 5.19
CA ILE A 21 -13.58 -13.98 4.32
C ILE A 21 -12.88 -12.69 3.90
N THR A 22 -12.34 -11.95 4.86
CA THR A 22 -11.79 -10.61 4.60
C THR A 22 -10.47 -10.65 3.86
N LEU A 23 -9.67 -11.70 4.04
CA LEU A 23 -8.43 -11.94 3.31
C LEU A 23 -8.62 -12.86 2.11
N LEU A 24 -9.89 -13.11 1.71
CA LEU A 24 -10.26 -13.79 0.47
C LEU A 24 -9.70 -15.22 0.30
N TYR A 25 -9.36 -15.90 1.40
CA TYR A 25 -8.83 -17.25 1.38
C TYR A 25 -9.83 -18.35 1.77
N ARG A 26 -11.07 -17.99 2.15
CA ARG A 26 -12.11 -18.94 2.58
C ARG A 26 -12.33 -20.06 1.57
N ASP A 27 -12.38 -19.68 0.29
CA ASP A 27 -12.75 -20.57 -0.82
C ASP A 27 -11.55 -20.90 -1.72
N THR A 28 -10.36 -20.35 -1.44
CA THR A 28 -9.15 -20.52 -2.26
C THR A 28 -8.03 -21.25 -1.54
N ALA A 29 -7.98 -21.23 -0.20
CA ALA A 29 -7.00 -21.99 0.56
C ALA A 29 -7.42 -23.47 0.68
N PRO A 30 -6.52 -24.43 0.42
CA PRO A 30 -6.80 -25.86 0.63
C PRO A 30 -7.12 -26.20 2.09
N ASP A 31 -6.44 -25.56 3.04
CA ASP A 31 -6.71 -25.65 4.47
C ASP A 31 -6.80 -24.25 5.08
N LYS A 32 -8.01 -23.68 5.04
CA LYS A 32 -8.27 -22.36 5.62
C LYS A 32 -7.98 -22.30 7.12
N ASN A 33 -8.19 -23.40 7.87
CA ASN A 33 -7.99 -23.40 9.32
C ASN A 33 -6.50 -23.31 9.67
N HIS A 34 -5.66 -24.00 8.91
CA HIS A 34 -4.21 -23.86 9.03
C HIS A 34 -3.76 -22.42 8.72
N VAL A 35 -4.19 -21.86 7.59
CA VAL A 35 -3.87 -20.47 7.21
C VAL A 35 -4.29 -19.48 8.29
N THR A 36 -5.52 -19.59 8.81
CA THR A 36 -6.01 -18.74 9.90
C THR A 36 -5.11 -18.79 11.13
N LYS A 37 -4.73 -19.99 11.57
CA LYS A 37 -3.85 -20.16 12.75
C LYS A 37 -2.47 -19.56 12.51
N THR A 38 -1.88 -19.80 11.34
CA THR A 38 -0.58 -19.24 10.95
C THR A 38 -0.62 -17.71 10.93
N LEU A 39 -1.67 -17.09 10.39
CA LEU A 39 -1.82 -15.64 10.39
C LEU A 39 -1.91 -15.07 11.81
N ARG A 40 -2.70 -15.71 12.68
CA ARG A 40 -2.85 -15.27 14.07
C ARG A 40 -1.52 -15.38 14.85
N GLU A 41 -0.79 -16.46 14.64
CA GLU A 41 0.53 -16.65 15.24
C GLU A 41 1.54 -15.64 14.69
N PHE A 42 1.62 -15.46 13.38
CA PHE A 42 2.63 -14.60 12.75
C PHE A 42 2.48 -13.12 13.13
N TYR A 43 1.27 -12.56 13.04
CA TYR A 43 1.05 -11.12 13.28
C TYR A 43 0.81 -10.78 14.75
N PHE A 44 0.21 -11.69 15.52
CA PHE A 44 -0.20 -11.39 16.90
C PHE A 44 0.50 -12.24 17.96
N ASN A 45 1.34 -13.20 17.57
CA ASN A 45 1.90 -14.20 18.48
C ASN A 45 0.81 -14.90 19.31
N ASN A 46 -0.34 -15.16 18.68
CA ASN A 46 -1.56 -15.66 19.31
C ASN A 46 -2.15 -14.77 20.44
N GLY A 47 -1.68 -13.52 20.55
CA GLY A 47 -2.18 -12.53 21.48
C GLY A 47 -3.53 -11.92 21.07
N GLU A 48 -3.91 -10.87 21.81
CA GLU A 48 -5.17 -10.17 21.59
C GLU A 48 -5.09 -9.16 20.45
N ILE A 49 -6.17 -9.09 19.67
CA ILE A 49 -6.42 -8.02 18.72
C ILE A 49 -7.17 -6.91 19.45
N ASN A 50 -6.52 -5.78 19.69
CA ASN A 50 -7.06 -4.66 20.45
C ASN A 50 -6.41 -3.34 19.98
N ASN A 51 -6.66 -2.24 20.69
CA ASN A 51 -6.15 -0.92 20.33
C ASN A 51 -4.62 -0.83 20.26
N PHE A 52 -3.90 -1.68 21.00
CA PHE A 52 -2.44 -1.72 21.02
C PHE A 52 -1.85 -2.55 19.88
N THR A 53 -2.64 -3.44 19.27
CA THR A 53 -2.22 -4.31 18.15
C THR A 53 -2.79 -3.88 16.79
N ARG A 54 -3.27 -2.64 16.68
CA ARG A 54 -3.80 -2.05 15.44
C ARG A 54 -2.78 -2.00 14.30
N ALA A 55 -1.51 -1.79 14.60
CA ALA A 55 -0.44 -1.76 13.59
C ALA A 55 -0.24 -3.16 12.97
N GLN A 56 -0.24 -4.20 13.80
CA GLN A 56 -0.13 -5.60 13.36
C GLN A 56 -1.34 -6.02 12.53
N LEU A 57 -2.54 -5.60 12.93
CA LEU A 57 -3.76 -5.84 12.15
C LEU A 57 -3.70 -5.12 10.79
N THR A 58 -3.24 -3.87 10.77
CA THR A 58 -3.01 -3.10 9.53
C THR A 58 -2.00 -3.80 8.64
N ALA A 59 -0.86 -4.24 9.19
CA ALA A 59 0.18 -4.97 8.45
C ALA A 59 -0.36 -6.27 7.84
N MET A 60 -1.13 -7.06 8.59
CA MET A 60 -1.75 -8.29 8.08
C MET A 60 -2.64 -8.03 6.86
N PHE A 61 -3.48 -6.99 6.92
CA PHE A 61 -4.35 -6.63 5.81
C PHE A 61 -3.57 -6.07 4.62
N THR A 62 -2.57 -5.22 4.86
CA THR A 62 -1.69 -4.68 3.82
C THR A 62 -0.95 -5.80 3.10
N ASP A 63 -0.39 -6.77 3.84
CA ASP A 63 0.33 -7.90 3.26
C ASP A 63 -0.62 -8.80 2.45
N GLY A 64 -1.75 -9.19 3.03
CA GLY A 64 -2.65 -10.19 2.44
C GLY A 64 -3.52 -9.68 1.28
N ILE A 65 -3.97 -8.43 1.33
CA ILE A 65 -4.90 -7.88 0.32
C ILE A 65 -4.16 -7.08 -0.75
N CYS A 66 -3.03 -6.45 -0.40
CA CYS A 66 -2.34 -5.55 -1.32
C CYS A 66 -0.99 -6.11 -1.77
N LEU A 67 -0.04 -6.32 -0.85
CA LEU A 67 1.36 -6.57 -1.23
C LEU A 67 1.58 -7.96 -1.80
N ALA A 68 1.13 -9.04 -1.14
CA ALA A 68 1.31 -10.40 -1.63
C ALA A 68 0.72 -10.61 -3.04
N PRO A 69 -0.57 -10.30 -3.31
CA PRO A 69 -1.11 -10.48 -4.64
C PRO A 69 -0.46 -9.58 -5.69
N THR A 70 -0.08 -8.34 -5.35
CA THR A 70 0.64 -7.45 -6.29
C THR A 70 2.01 -8.02 -6.65
N ASN A 71 2.75 -8.53 -5.66
CA ASN A 71 4.04 -9.18 -5.88
C ASN A 71 3.90 -10.39 -6.81
N ASP A 72 2.90 -11.26 -6.57
CA ASP A 72 2.64 -12.42 -7.43
C ASP A 72 2.36 -11.99 -8.87
N VAL A 73 1.56 -10.94 -9.08
CA VAL A 73 1.30 -10.40 -10.41
C VAL A 73 2.57 -9.87 -11.07
N VAL A 74 3.42 -9.14 -10.35
CA VAL A 74 4.70 -8.65 -10.87
C VAL A 74 5.61 -9.81 -11.27
N LEU A 75 5.77 -10.83 -10.43
CA LEU A 75 6.60 -12.00 -10.73
C LEU A 75 6.05 -12.81 -11.91
N LEU A 76 4.73 -12.97 -12.01
CA LEU A 76 4.09 -13.62 -13.16
C LEU A 76 4.35 -12.85 -14.45
N HIS A 77 4.24 -11.52 -14.43
CA HIS A 77 4.59 -10.70 -15.58
C HIS A 77 6.08 -10.85 -15.91
N LEU A 78 6.98 -10.77 -14.92
CA LEU A 78 8.42 -10.91 -15.14
C LEU A 78 8.78 -12.26 -15.80
N LYS A 79 8.05 -13.32 -15.43
CA LYS A 79 8.24 -14.67 -15.98
C LYS A 79 7.73 -14.84 -17.41
N TYR A 80 6.62 -14.19 -17.76
CA TYR A 80 5.89 -14.48 -19.00
C TYR A 80 5.86 -13.35 -20.02
N THR A 81 6.30 -12.13 -19.68
CA THR A 81 6.45 -11.01 -20.61
C THR A 81 7.89 -10.57 -20.74
N HIS A 82 8.22 -9.98 -21.88
CA HIS A 82 9.49 -9.29 -22.13
C HIS A 82 9.34 -7.76 -22.04
N GLN A 83 8.15 -7.26 -21.68
CA GLN A 83 7.90 -5.84 -21.51
C GLN A 83 8.40 -5.34 -20.15
N PRO A 84 8.92 -4.11 -20.05
CA PRO A 84 9.31 -3.52 -18.78
C PRO A 84 8.15 -3.43 -17.79
N ILE A 85 8.39 -3.80 -16.53
CA ILE A 85 7.41 -3.74 -15.44
C ILE A 85 7.88 -2.68 -14.45
N TYR A 86 7.04 -1.68 -14.18
CA TYR A 86 7.36 -0.61 -13.24
C TYR A 86 6.50 -0.77 -11.99
N TYR A 87 7.15 -1.03 -10.86
CA TYR A 87 6.50 -1.21 -9.56
C TYR A 87 6.85 -0.05 -8.63
N TYR A 88 5.88 0.49 -7.89
CA TYR A 88 6.09 1.57 -6.91
C TYR A 88 5.39 1.30 -5.59
N ILE A 89 5.93 1.93 -4.54
CA ILE A 89 5.26 2.10 -3.24
C ILE A 89 5.15 3.59 -2.98
N PHE A 90 3.91 4.05 -2.78
CA PHE A 90 3.62 5.42 -2.37
C PHE A 90 3.64 5.52 -0.84
N ALA A 91 4.53 6.35 -0.30
CA ALA A 91 4.80 6.46 1.13
C ALA A 91 4.75 7.91 1.64
N TYR A 92 4.22 8.84 0.84
CA TYR A 92 4.03 10.22 1.27
C TYR A 92 2.76 10.37 2.09
N ARG A 93 2.90 10.84 3.34
CA ARG A 93 1.77 11.20 4.18
C ARG A 93 1.36 12.65 3.93
N GLY A 94 0.22 12.79 3.26
CA GLY A 94 -0.41 14.09 2.96
C GLY A 94 -1.06 14.79 4.13
N THR A 95 -1.54 16.01 3.88
CA THR A 95 -2.37 16.75 4.85
C THR A 95 -3.83 16.28 4.90
N ALA A 96 -4.27 15.44 3.95
CA ALA A 96 -5.57 14.79 3.95
C ALA A 96 -5.42 13.27 3.83
N SER A 97 -6.38 12.54 4.42
CA SER A 97 -6.43 11.08 4.43
C SER A 97 -7.81 10.63 4.92
N TYR A 98 -8.28 9.48 4.42
CA TYR A 98 -9.56 8.89 4.82
C TYR A 98 -9.58 8.49 6.30
N THR A 99 -8.42 8.06 6.81
CA THR A 99 -8.28 7.57 8.18
C THR A 99 -8.35 8.69 9.21
N THR A 100 -7.74 9.85 8.93
CA THR A 100 -7.83 11.04 9.81
C THR A 100 -9.26 11.52 10.01
N ALA A 101 -10.12 11.38 9.00
CA ALA A 101 -11.54 11.75 9.12
C ALA A 101 -12.34 10.77 10.00
N SER A 102 -11.90 9.52 10.11
CA SER A 102 -12.67 8.43 10.74
C SER A 102 -12.14 7.99 12.11
N ASP A 103 -10.86 8.21 12.39
CA ASP A 103 -10.18 7.94 13.67
C ASP A 103 -9.02 8.94 13.85
N PRO A 104 -9.32 10.18 14.28
CA PRO A 104 -8.32 11.26 14.34
C PRO A 104 -7.22 11.03 15.37
N ASP A 105 -7.41 10.10 16.31
CA ASP A 105 -6.52 9.89 17.45
C ASP A 105 -5.44 8.83 17.20
N TYR A 106 -5.38 8.24 16.00
CA TYR A 106 -4.37 7.24 15.66
C TYR A 106 -3.82 7.46 14.26
N ASP A 107 -2.49 7.36 14.14
CA ASP A 107 -1.79 7.45 12.87
C ASP A 107 -1.63 6.06 12.26
N TYR A 108 -2.34 5.82 11.15
CA TYR A 108 -2.28 4.58 10.39
C TYR A 108 -1.25 4.64 9.26
N GLY A 109 -0.47 5.72 9.18
CA GLY A 109 0.44 5.98 8.08
C GLY A 109 -0.30 6.38 6.81
N VAL A 110 0.19 5.91 5.66
CA VAL A 110 -0.40 6.17 4.34
C VAL A 110 -1.45 5.11 4.05
N ASP A 111 -2.72 5.51 4.01
CA ASP A 111 -3.83 4.59 3.81
C ASP A 111 -4.15 4.35 2.33
N HIS A 112 -4.96 3.33 2.07
CA HIS A 112 -5.34 2.91 0.73
C HIS A 112 -6.07 4.04 -0.02
N GLY A 113 -5.53 4.42 -1.20
CA GLY A 113 -6.10 5.46 -2.04
C GLY A 113 -5.64 6.87 -1.69
N ASN A 114 -4.77 7.07 -0.69
CA ASN A 114 -4.16 8.39 -0.44
C ASN A 114 -3.41 8.93 -1.65
N GLU A 115 -2.78 8.07 -2.46
CA GLU A 115 -2.08 8.48 -3.67
C GLU A 115 -3.02 9.11 -4.72
N LEU A 116 -4.32 8.77 -4.69
CA LEU A 116 -5.30 9.32 -5.62
C LEU A 116 -5.53 10.82 -5.43
N LEU A 117 -5.32 11.35 -4.22
CA LEU A 117 -5.35 12.79 -3.94
C LEU A 117 -4.32 13.59 -4.76
N TYR A 118 -3.26 12.91 -5.22
CA TYR A 118 -2.16 13.48 -5.98
C TYR A 118 -2.30 13.24 -7.50
N LEU A 119 -3.36 12.55 -7.92
CA LEU A 119 -3.71 12.32 -9.33
C LEU A 119 -5.03 12.98 -9.72
N PHE A 120 -5.98 13.07 -8.79
CA PHE A 120 -7.34 13.51 -9.05
C PHE A 120 -7.84 14.52 -8.01
N VAL A 121 -8.80 15.35 -8.43
CA VAL A 121 -9.49 16.26 -7.51
C VAL A 121 -10.71 15.54 -6.93
N LEU A 122 -10.57 15.00 -5.72
CA LEU A 122 -11.60 14.21 -5.03
C LEU A 122 -12.53 15.09 -4.17
N ARG A 123 -13.28 16.01 -4.79
CA ARG A 123 -14.12 16.98 -4.04
C ARG A 123 -15.27 16.34 -3.26
N ASN A 124 -15.75 15.17 -3.68
CA ASN A 124 -16.84 14.49 -2.97
C ASN A 124 -16.36 13.91 -1.63
N ASP A 125 -15.16 13.34 -1.63
CA ASP A 125 -14.57 12.73 -0.43
C ASP A 125 -13.87 13.77 0.45
N PHE A 126 -13.27 14.80 -0.16
CA PHE A 126 -12.50 15.83 0.51
C PHE A 126 -12.92 17.25 0.07
N PRO A 127 -14.15 17.69 0.38
CA PRO A 127 -14.71 18.95 -0.11
C PRO A 127 -13.95 20.20 0.35
N ASN A 128 -13.37 20.15 1.56
CA ASN A 128 -12.65 21.26 2.19
C ASN A 128 -11.13 21.11 2.13
N TYR A 129 -10.61 20.16 1.35
CA TYR A 129 -9.17 19.95 1.27
C TYR A 129 -8.47 21.09 0.54
N VAL A 130 -7.45 21.65 1.19
CA VAL A 130 -6.57 22.66 0.63
C VAL A 130 -5.14 22.13 0.71
N PRO A 131 -4.53 21.73 -0.42
CA PRO A 131 -3.19 21.16 -0.42
C PRO A 131 -2.15 22.22 -0.04
N ASN A 132 -1.23 21.84 0.84
CA ASN A 132 -0.06 22.66 1.13
C ASN A 132 0.94 22.63 -0.05
N GLU A 133 2.06 23.34 0.07
CA GLU A 133 3.03 23.39 -1.03
C GLU A 133 3.67 22.03 -1.35
N THR A 134 3.96 21.22 -0.32
CA THR A 134 4.53 19.88 -0.52
C THR A 134 3.53 18.96 -1.20
N ASP A 135 2.25 19.00 -0.80
CA ASP A 135 1.18 18.24 -1.45
C ASP A 135 1.08 18.60 -2.94
N ARG A 136 1.17 19.90 -3.28
CA ARG A 136 1.16 20.36 -4.68
C ARG A 136 2.38 19.85 -5.46
N ARG A 137 3.55 19.83 -4.84
CA ARG A 137 4.77 19.29 -5.46
C ARG A 137 4.69 17.78 -5.64
N VAL A 138 4.15 17.05 -4.68
CA VAL A 138 3.91 15.60 -4.81
C VAL A 138 2.85 15.31 -5.89
N ALA A 139 1.78 16.11 -5.98
CA ALA A 139 0.83 16.02 -7.09
C ALA A 139 1.50 16.24 -8.44
N LYS A 140 2.43 17.19 -8.53
CA LYS A 140 3.23 17.41 -9.74
C LYS A 140 4.14 16.21 -10.05
N VAL A 141 4.77 15.61 -9.05
CA VAL A 141 5.56 14.36 -9.21
C VAL A 141 4.68 13.23 -9.75
N MET A 142 3.57 12.92 -9.08
CA MET A 142 2.69 11.82 -9.44
C MET A 142 2.12 11.99 -10.85
N THR A 143 1.59 13.17 -11.16
CA THR A 143 1.06 13.44 -12.51
C THR A 143 2.14 13.41 -13.59
N THR A 144 3.37 13.82 -13.29
CA THR A 144 4.48 13.75 -14.25
C THR A 144 4.91 12.29 -14.50
N LEU A 145 5.10 11.48 -13.47
CA LEU A 145 5.43 10.05 -13.61
C LEU A 145 4.38 9.30 -14.44
N TRP A 146 3.10 9.49 -14.11
CA TRP A 146 1.99 8.84 -14.83
C TRP A 146 1.86 9.32 -16.27
N THR A 147 2.01 10.63 -16.53
CA THR A 147 1.92 11.16 -17.91
C THR A 147 3.13 10.80 -18.76
N ASN A 148 4.33 10.69 -18.17
CA ASN A 148 5.50 10.17 -18.85
C ASN A 148 5.29 8.71 -19.27
N PHE A 149 4.87 7.85 -18.33
CA PHE A 149 4.59 6.45 -18.63
C PHE A 149 3.55 6.30 -19.74
N ALA A 150 2.46 7.08 -19.70
CA ALA A 150 1.45 7.06 -20.75
C ALA A 150 1.98 7.50 -22.13
N LYS A 151 2.95 8.42 -22.18
CA LYS A 151 3.54 8.93 -23.44
C LYS A 151 4.63 8.02 -24.00
N THR A 152 5.45 7.43 -23.14
CA THR A 152 6.74 6.83 -23.53
C THR A 152 6.88 5.37 -23.11
N GLY A 153 6.02 4.87 -22.24
CA GLY A 153 6.19 3.57 -21.58
C GLY A 153 7.25 3.55 -20.47
N ASN A 154 7.86 4.70 -20.14
CA ASN A 154 8.85 4.84 -19.06
C ASN A 154 8.47 6.02 -18.14
N PRO A 155 8.30 5.83 -16.82
CA PRO A 155 7.92 6.91 -15.89
C PRO A 155 8.96 8.03 -15.76
N THR A 156 10.25 7.70 -15.94
CA THR A 156 11.38 8.65 -15.87
C THR A 156 12.29 8.44 -17.09
N PRO A 157 11.87 8.89 -18.30
CA PRO A 157 12.66 8.68 -19.50
C PRO A 157 14.02 9.39 -19.39
N ALA A 158 14.98 8.99 -20.23
CA ALA A 158 16.37 9.40 -20.09
C ALA A 158 16.56 10.92 -20.17
N ASP A 159 15.79 11.58 -21.04
CA ASP A 159 15.76 13.03 -21.25
C ASP A 159 14.97 13.81 -20.19
N ASP A 160 14.30 13.12 -19.25
CA ASP A 160 13.58 13.78 -18.17
C ASP A 160 14.54 14.25 -17.07
N SER A 161 14.73 15.58 -16.98
CA SER A 161 15.52 16.24 -15.95
C SER A 161 14.74 16.57 -14.67
N HIS A 162 13.44 16.28 -14.59
CA HIS A 162 12.63 16.54 -13.40
C HIS A 162 12.98 15.60 -12.24
N PHE A 163 13.46 14.40 -12.54
CA PHE A 163 13.80 13.38 -11.56
C PHE A 163 15.29 13.07 -11.59
N SER A 164 15.97 13.29 -10.47
CA SER A 164 17.38 12.91 -10.29
C SER A 164 17.54 11.40 -10.17
N GLU A 165 16.60 10.76 -9.47
CA GLU A 165 16.53 9.30 -9.43
C GLU A 165 15.75 8.81 -10.65
N LYS A 166 16.32 7.81 -11.34
CA LYS A 166 15.62 7.11 -12.41
C LYS A 166 14.89 5.89 -11.87
N TRP A 167 13.64 5.74 -12.27
CA TRP A 167 12.81 4.57 -12.01
C TRP A 167 13.13 3.49 -13.03
N TYR A 168 13.87 2.47 -12.59
CA TYR A 168 14.18 1.30 -13.41
C TYR A 168 13.08 0.23 -13.30
N PRO A 169 12.81 -0.53 -14.37
CA PRO A 169 11.87 -1.63 -14.30
C PRO A 169 12.38 -2.74 -13.38
N VAL A 170 11.47 -3.55 -12.85
CA VAL A 170 11.75 -4.76 -12.09
C VAL A 170 12.64 -5.68 -12.93
N GLN A 171 13.70 -6.23 -12.34
CA GLN A 171 14.70 -7.07 -13.02
C GLN A 171 14.81 -8.46 -12.41
N SER A 172 14.38 -8.64 -11.17
CA SER A 172 14.57 -9.89 -10.44
C SER A 172 13.40 -10.23 -9.52
N GLU A 173 13.49 -11.40 -8.90
CA GLU A 173 12.53 -11.84 -7.88
C GLU A 173 12.63 -11.03 -6.57
N ASN A 174 13.60 -10.10 -6.45
CA ASN A 174 13.70 -9.16 -5.33
C ASN A 174 12.67 -8.03 -5.40
N LEU A 175 11.89 -7.95 -6.49
CA LEU A 175 10.79 -7.00 -6.67
C LEU A 175 11.28 -5.56 -6.49
N GLU A 176 12.21 -5.10 -7.33
CA GLU A 176 12.69 -3.73 -7.27
C GLU A 176 11.53 -2.76 -7.50
N PHE A 177 11.40 -1.76 -6.62
CA PHE A 177 10.32 -0.79 -6.69
C PHE A 177 10.81 0.63 -6.46
N TYR A 178 10.07 1.58 -7.01
CA TYR A 178 10.30 3.00 -6.81
C TYR A 178 9.53 3.47 -5.58
N LEU A 179 10.25 3.86 -4.54
CA LEU A 179 9.67 4.36 -3.31
C LEU A 179 9.48 5.87 -3.40
N ILE A 180 8.25 6.34 -3.27
CA ILE A 180 7.89 7.77 -3.35
C ILE A 180 7.53 8.27 -1.94
N LYS A 181 8.50 8.89 -1.24
CA LYS A 181 8.27 9.42 0.12
C LYS A 181 7.84 10.88 0.13
N ASN A 182 8.27 11.68 -0.84
CA ASN A 182 7.81 13.05 -1.10
C ASN A 182 8.40 13.55 -2.43
N ASP A 183 8.32 14.85 -2.71
CA ASP A 183 8.81 15.48 -3.94
C ASP A 183 10.34 15.49 -4.10
N LYS A 184 11.09 15.20 -3.04
CA LYS A 184 12.56 15.25 -2.98
C LYS A 184 13.21 13.93 -2.56
N ASP A 185 12.44 13.02 -1.98
CA ASP A 185 12.88 11.70 -1.53
C ASP A 185 12.13 10.63 -2.32
N MET A 186 12.75 10.25 -3.43
CA MET A 186 12.33 9.14 -4.27
C MET A 186 13.57 8.31 -4.58
N LYS A 187 13.46 6.99 -4.51
CA LYS A 187 14.59 6.09 -4.75
C LYS A 187 14.14 4.72 -5.21
N MET A 188 14.95 4.07 -6.03
CA MET A 188 14.85 2.63 -6.21
C MET A 188 15.21 1.92 -4.90
N THR A 189 14.46 0.88 -4.60
CA THR A 189 14.69 0.00 -3.46
C THR A 189 14.18 -1.39 -3.83
N GLU A 190 14.38 -2.36 -2.95
CA GLU A 190 13.96 -3.73 -3.16
C GLU A 190 13.36 -4.28 -1.86
N LYS A 191 12.59 -5.34 -1.99
CA LYS A 191 11.86 -5.93 -0.87
C LYS A 191 12.83 -6.58 0.11
N THR A 192 12.96 -6.03 1.31
CA THR A 192 13.79 -6.59 2.41
C THR A 192 13.00 -7.41 3.44
N VAL A 193 11.93 -8.11 3.01
CA VAL A 193 11.04 -9.02 3.78
C VAL A 193 9.72 -8.37 4.25
N LEU A 194 8.59 -9.07 4.03
CA LEU A 194 7.24 -8.69 4.53
C LEU A 194 7.13 -9.00 6.02
N GLY A 195 6.28 -8.24 6.73
CA GLY A 195 5.68 -8.72 7.97
C GLY A 195 6.48 -8.54 9.25
N LYS A 196 7.18 -7.40 9.45
CA LYS A 196 7.54 -6.83 10.77
C LYS A 196 8.30 -5.51 10.58
N ASN A 197 7.58 -4.41 10.42
CA ASN A 197 8.07 -3.06 10.72
C ASN A 197 7.00 -2.35 11.54
#